data_AF-A0A6V7YBV0-F1
#
_entry.id   AF-A0A6V7YBV0-F1
#
_cell.length_a   1.000
_cell.length_b   1.000
_cell.length_c   1.000
_cell.angle_alpha   90.00
_cell.angle_beta   90.00
_cell.angle_gamma   90.00
#
_symmetry.space_group_name_H-M   'P 1'
#
loop_
_entity.id
_entity.type
_entity.pdbx_description
1 polymer ?
#
loop_
_entity_poly.entity_id
_entity_poly.type
_entity_poly.pdbx_seq_one_letter_code
_entity_poly.pdbx_strand_id
1 'polypeptide(L)'
;MAVAHFLNCFIGGSEKNVLAMQDTENNNNINGNGHSTLQKKIVSGGKKKRRMGEKNNNNNSTLGNGSTPIQKSSAWTKLTQETLWKAISDESDGHYNYRIVADCCDSFIEWSDGARRSAIIRRFCAMNGVQIVLKNYQFESKSQAPFSEDDIFNLVPVVKHLNPRSQMAYNFYLNALIKMQQGFPRIGYELMQQAHSMMLSIYGPLHSDLALCLRFMARMALCYE
;
A
#
# COMPACT_ATOMS: atom_id res chain seq x y z
N MET A 1 6.00 -3.71 -12.00
CA MET A 1 5.69 -2.47 -11.26
C MET A 1 6.11 -2.48 -9.79
N ALA A 2 5.30 -3.05 -8.87
CA ALA A 2 5.40 -2.74 -7.43
C ALA A 2 6.70 -3.21 -6.76
N VAL A 3 7.20 -4.41 -7.12
CA VAL A 3 8.46 -4.94 -6.55
C VAL A 3 9.66 -4.11 -6.99
N ALA A 4 9.73 -3.73 -8.27
CA ALA A 4 10.79 -2.86 -8.78
C ALA A 4 10.77 -1.49 -8.07
N HIS A 5 9.59 -0.89 -7.94
CA HIS A 5 9.43 0.37 -7.20
C HIS A 5 9.88 0.25 -5.74
N PHE A 6 9.47 -0.81 -5.03
CA PHE A 6 9.91 -1.08 -3.66
C PHE A 6 11.45 -1.20 -3.57
N LEU A 7 12.08 -1.99 -4.45
CA LEU A 7 13.53 -2.16 -4.45
C LEU A 7 14.26 -0.84 -4.72
N ASN A 8 13.70 0.01 -5.59
CA ASN A 8 14.23 1.35 -5.85
C ASN A 8 14.08 2.27 -4.62
N CYS A 9 12.96 2.22 -3.90
CA CYS A 9 12.80 2.94 -2.63
C CYS A 9 13.71 2.41 -1.52
N PHE A 10 14.02 1.12 -1.55
CA PHE A 10 14.89 0.48 -0.57
C PHE A 10 16.37 0.80 -0.79
N ILE A 11 16.86 0.77 -2.04
CA ILE A 11 18.27 1.06 -2.36
C ILE A 11 18.56 2.55 -2.56
N GLY A 12 17.56 3.34 -2.97
CA GLY A 12 17.73 4.75 -3.30
C GLY A 12 18.55 5.51 -2.25
N GLY A 13 19.47 6.36 -2.69
CA GLY A 13 20.13 7.33 -1.81
C GLY A 13 19.18 8.48 -1.47
N SER A 14 19.47 9.22 -0.40
CA SER A 14 18.61 10.26 0.20
C SER A 14 18.17 11.42 -0.74
N GLU A 15 18.59 11.44 -2.00
CA GLU A 15 18.25 12.50 -2.96
C GLU A 15 17.19 12.01 -3.97
N LYS A 16 15.92 12.20 -3.60
CA LYS A 16 14.73 12.29 -4.49
C LYS A 16 14.75 11.41 -5.75
N ASN A 17 14.50 10.11 -5.58
CA ASN A 17 13.95 9.28 -6.66
C ASN A 17 12.46 9.62 -6.89
N VAL A 18 12.18 10.77 -7.51
CA VAL A 18 10.83 11.23 -7.89
C VAL A 18 10.45 10.78 -9.32
N LEU A 19 11.30 10.03 -10.02
CA LEU A 19 11.11 9.77 -11.46
C LEU A 19 10.34 8.49 -11.82
N ALA A 20 9.70 7.81 -10.87
CA ALA A 20 8.73 6.77 -11.22
C ALA A 20 7.32 7.38 -11.26
N MET A 21 6.96 7.92 -12.43
CA MET A 21 5.61 8.21 -12.98
C MET A 21 5.61 9.57 -13.72
N GLN A 22 6.09 9.56 -14.96
CA GLN A 22 5.55 10.46 -15.98
C GLN A 22 4.88 9.58 -17.03
N ASP A 23 3.55 9.63 -17.02
CA ASP A 23 2.73 9.09 -18.09
C ASP A 23 3.19 9.69 -19.42
N THR A 24 3.43 8.82 -20.38
CA THR A 24 3.81 9.18 -21.74
C THR A 24 2.58 9.70 -22.47
N GLU A 25 2.33 11.01 -22.41
CA GLU A 25 1.47 11.68 -23.38
C GLU A 25 2.34 12.41 -24.42
N ASN A 26 2.36 11.80 -25.59
CA ASN A 26 2.71 12.35 -26.89
C ASN A 26 2.34 13.84 -27.01
N ASN A 27 3.31 14.70 -27.29
CA ASN A 27 3.05 15.76 -28.25
C ASN A 27 4.32 16.14 -29.02
N ASN A 28 4.30 15.81 -30.31
CA ASN A 28 5.24 16.30 -31.31
C ASN A 28 5.18 17.83 -31.36
N ASN A 29 6.31 18.52 -31.23
CA ASN A 29 6.71 19.45 -32.28
C ASN A 29 8.16 19.93 -32.16
N ILE A 30 8.80 19.95 -33.32
CA ILE A 30 10.19 20.31 -33.57
C ILE A 30 10.34 21.83 -33.65
N ASN A 31 11.48 22.28 -33.10
CA ASN A 31 12.12 23.61 -33.07
C ASN A 31 11.87 24.59 -34.24
N GLY A 32 11.92 25.90 -33.89
CA GLY A 32 12.27 26.98 -34.83
C GLY A 32 12.28 28.38 -34.18
N ASN A 33 13.49 28.90 -33.91
CA ASN A 33 13.80 30.27 -33.45
C ASN A 33 13.37 31.38 -34.44
N GLY A 34 13.08 32.60 -33.93
CA GLY A 34 13.12 33.82 -34.77
C GLY A 34 12.38 35.07 -34.26
N HIS A 35 13.11 35.96 -33.58
CA HIS A 35 13.16 37.44 -33.69
C HIS A 35 11.91 38.33 -33.99
N SER A 36 11.67 39.29 -33.06
CA SER A 36 11.19 40.70 -33.21
C SER A 36 9.89 41.07 -33.95
N THR A 37 9.09 41.96 -33.33
CA THR A 37 8.80 43.37 -33.74
C THR A 37 7.38 43.83 -33.36
N LEU A 38 7.30 45.08 -32.90
CA LEU A 38 6.17 46.00 -32.69
C LEU A 38 4.75 45.61 -33.19
N GLN A 39 3.71 45.87 -32.38
CA GLN A 39 2.78 47.01 -32.60
C GLN A 39 1.61 47.08 -31.60
N LYS A 40 1.10 48.31 -31.48
CA LYS A 40 0.14 48.93 -30.56
C LYS A 40 -1.28 48.91 -31.14
N LYS A 41 -2.33 48.67 -30.31
CA LYS A 41 -3.69 49.27 -30.40
C LYS A 41 -4.60 48.67 -29.29
N ILE A 42 -5.05 49.43 -28.28
CA ILE A 42 -6.20 50.37 -28.23
C ILE A 42 -7.55 49.67 -27.95
N VAL A 43 -8.04 49.92 -26.72
CA VAL A 43 -9.41 50.31 -26.27
C VAL A 43 -10.48 49.25 -25.93
N SER A 44 -11.20 49.63 -24.85
CA SER A 44 -12.53 49.28 -24.32
C SER A 44 -12.72 47.86 -23.77
N GLY A 45 -13.32 47.62 -22.60
CA GLY A 45 -14.20 48.42 -21.76
C GLY A 45 -15.39 47.53 -21.38
N GLY A 46 -15.61 47.20 -20.10
CA GLY A 46 -16.82 46.43 -19.73
C GLY A 46 -16.82 45.68 -18.40
N LYS A 47 -17.10 46.41 -17.32
CA LYS A 47 -17.94 46.04 -16.15
C LYS A 47 -17.84 44.61 -15.57
N LYS A 48 -17.07 44.49 -14.47
CA LYS A 48 -17.28 43.51 -13.40
C LYS A 48 -18.58 43.83 -12.64
N LYS A 49 -19.50 42.87 -12.53
CA LYS A 49 -20.61 42.89 -11.57
C LYS A 49 -20.53 41.64 -10.69
N ARG A 50 -20.16 41.86 -9.43
CA ARG A 50 -20.21 40.90 -8.33
C ARG A 50 -21.66 40.74 -7.89
N ARG A 51 -22.16 39.51 -7.77
CA ARG A 51 -23.29 39.18 -6.87
C ARG A 51 -23.01 37.83 -6.21
N MET A 52 -23.09 37.89 -4.88
CA MET A 52 -22.94 36.83 -3.90
C MET A 52 -24.32 36.26 -3.60
N GLY A 53 -24.37 34.99 -3.19
CA GLY A 53 -25.57 34.30 -2.72
C GLY A 53 -25.66 32.92 -3.35
N GLU A 54 -26.04 31.84 -2.69
CA GLU A 54 -26.38 31.57 -1.30
C GLU A 54 -26.39 30.03 -1.20
N LYS A 55 -26.25 29.51 0.02
CA LYS A 55 -26.35 28.10 0.42
C LYS A 55 -27.28 27.24 -0.46
N ASN A 56 -26.87 26.01 -0.76
CA ASN A 56 -27.81 24.91 -0.57
C ASN A 56 -27.16 23.57 -0.21
N ASN A 57 -27.70 23.03 0.86
CA ASN A 57 -27.42 21.76 1.51
C ASN A 57 -28.18 20.68 0.72
N ASN A 58 -27.52 19.60 0.29
CA ASN A 58 -28.22 18.41 -0.17
C ASN A 58 -27.46 17.15 0.26
N ASN A 59 -27.91 16.63 1.40
CA ASN A 59 -27.82 15.22 1.73
C ASN A 59 -28.59 14.44 0.66
N ASN A 60 -27.91 13.56 -0.06
CA ASN A 60 -28.58 12.43 -0.69
C ASN A 60 -27.82 11.16 -0.34
N SER A 61 -28.45 10.43 0.58
CA SER A 61 -28.31 9.01 0.80
C SER A 61 -28.70 8.26 -0.48
N THR A 62 -27.76 7.52 -1.05
CA THR A 62 -28.07 6.45 -1.99
C THR A 62 -27.38 5.18 -1.53
N LEU A 63 -28.20 4.29 -0.98
CA LEU A 63 -27.95 2.86 -0.89
C LEU A 63 -27.51 2.35 -2.27
N GLY A 64 -26.23 2.04 -2.41
CA GLY A 64 -25.65 1.42 -3.59
C GLY A 64 -25.24 -0.02 -3.29
N ASN A 65 -26.17 -0.95 -3.46
CA ASN A 65 -25.86 -2.37 -3.58
C ASN A 65 -25.33 -2.58 -5.00
N GLY A 66 -24.01 -2.63 -5.15
CA GLY A 66 -23.34 -2.82 -6.43
C GLY A 66 -21.86 -3.03 -6.17
N SER A 67 -21.41 -4.25 -6.45
CA SER A 67 -20.02 -4.68 -6.43
C SER A 67 -19.08 -3.61 -6.99
N THR A 68 -18.48 -2.81 -6.12
CA THR A 68 -17.29 -2.06 -6.49
C THR A 68 -16.21 -3.11 -6.75
N PRO A 69 -15.54 -3.09 -7.92
CA PRO A 69 -14.29 -3.81 -8.04
C PRO A 69 -13.44 -3.25 -6.90
N ILE A 70 -12.87 -4.12 -6.07
CA ILE A 70 -11.78 -3.74 -5.19
C ILE A 70 -10.74 -3.14 -6.13
N GLN A 71 -10.75 -1.81 -6.25
CA GLN A 71 -9.65 -1.05 -6.80
C GLN A 71 -8.51 -1.49 -5.89
N LYS A 72 -7.64 -2.36 -6.39
CA LYS A 72 -6.39 -2.70 -5.71
C LYS A 72 -5.72 -1.36 -5.52
N SER A 73 -5.88 -0.81 -4.32
CA SER A 73 -5.40 0.51 -3.97
C SER A 73 -3.95 0.56 -4.42
N SER A 74 -3.63 1.54 -5.26
CA SER A 74 -2.26 1.86 -5.63
C SER A 74 -1.52 2.44 -4.42
N ALA A 75 -1.69 1.86 -3.23
CA ALA A 75 -1.02 2.24 -2.00
C ALA A 75 0.49 2.11 -2.17
N TRP A 76 0.94 1.14 -2.97
CA TRP A 76 2.35 0.95 -3.28
C TRP A 76 2.97 2.12 -4.06
N THR A 77 2.21 2.89 -4.86
CA THR A 77 2.76 4.08 -5.54
C THR A 77 2.95 5.28 -4.61
N LYS A 78 2.41 5.22 -3.38
CA LYS A 78 2.64 6.27 -2.36
C LYS A 78 3.84 5.97 -1.48
N LEU A 79 4.48 4.81 -1.65
CA LEU A 79 5.63 4.43 -0.86
C LEU A 79 6.81 5.31 -1.26
N THR A 80 7.36 6.04 -0.29
CA THR A 80 8.58 6.82 -0.47
C THR A 80 9.71 6.16 0.31
N GLN A 81 10.95 6.51 -0.03
CA GLN A 81 12.12 6.01 0.69
C GLN A 81 12.05 6.35 2.19
N GLU A 82 11.72 7.60 2.53
CA GLU A 82 11.63 8.06 3.93
C GLU A 82 10.57 7.27 4.72
N THR A 83 9.39 7.07 4.13
CA THR A 83 8.31 6.33 4.78
C THR A 83 8.65 4.84 4.93
N LEU A 84 9.36 4.27 3.96
CA LEU A 84 9.84 2.89 4.02
C LEU A 84 10.89 2.68 5.12
N TRP A 85 11.95 3.50 5.16
CA TRP A 85 13.03 3.34 6.14
C TRP A 85 12.55 3.63 7.56
N LYS A 86 11.65 4.61 7.74
CA LYS A 86 10.98 4.82 9.02
C LYS A 86 10.18 3.59 9.46
N ALA A 87 9.38 3.01 8.56
CA ALA A 87 8.61 1.81 8.89
C ALA A 87 9.51 0.62 9.25
N ILE A 88 10.65 0.45 8.58
CA ILE A 88 11.64 -0.60 8.92
C ILE A 88 12.23 -0.37 10.31
N SER A 89 12.60 0.87 10.64
CA SER A 89 13.14 1.22 11.96
C SER A 89 12.10 1.01 13.06
N ASP A 90 10.87 1.49 12.86
CA ASP A 90 9.78 1.38 13.83
C ASP A 90 9.39 -0.09 14.07
N GLU A 91 9.32 -0.92 13.01
CA GLU A 91 9.05 -2.35 13.12
C GLU A 91 10.20 -3.09 13.82
N SER A 92 11.45 -2.74 13.52
CA SER A 92 12.62 -3.34 14.17
C SER A 92 12.65 -3.06 15.67
N ASP A 93 12.33 -1.84 16.08
CA ASP A 93 12.27 -1.45 17.50
C ASP A 93 11.06 -2.09 18.19
N GLY A 94 9.89 -2.11 17.54
CA GLY A 94 8.67 -2.68 18.11
C GLY A 94 8.68 -4.20 18.22
N HIS A 95 9.21 -4.91 17.22
CA HIS A 95 9.16 -6.37 17.16
C HIS A 95 10.40 -7.03 17.79
N TYR A 96 11.58 -6.44 17.63
CA TYR A 96 12.85 -7.03 18.08
C TYR A 96 13.56 -6.24 19.18
N ASN A 97 13.03 -5.08 19.60
CA ASN A 97 13.72 -4.14 20.48
C ASN A 97 15.11 -3.77 19.94
N TYR A 98 15.25 -3.73 18.62
CA TYR A 98 16.50 -3.45 17.95
C TYR A 98 16.42 -2.15 17.17
N ARG A 99 17.21 -1.15 17.60
CA ARG A 99 17.21 0.19 17.02
C ARG A 99 18.19 0.28 15.84
N ILE A 100 17.64 0.49 14.65
CA ILE A 100 18.40 0.79 13.44
C ILE A 100 18.58 2.32 13.37
N VAL A 101 19.83 2.80 13.36
CA VAL A 101 20.13 4.24 13.29
C VAL A 101 20.48 4.60 11.84
N ALA A 102 19.51 4.46 10.94
CA ALA A 102 19.69 4.76 9.52
C ALA A 102 18.38 5.23 8.87
N ASP A 103 18.43 6.35 8.15
CA ASP A 103 17.28 6.95 7.47
C ASP A 103 17.23 6.59 5.97
N CYS A 104 18.32 6.05 5.42
CA CYS A 104 18.43 5.61 4.05
C CYS A 104 19.43 4.45 3.88
N CYS A 105 19.45 3.83 2.70
CA CYS A 105 20.36 2.73 2.38
C CYS A 105 21.83 3.12 2.59
N ASP A 106 22.20 4.35 2.22
CA ASP A 106 23.57 4.85 2.35
C ASP A 106 24.00 4.92 3.82
N SER A 107 23.17 5.53 4.67
CA SER A 107 23.39 5.56 6.13
C SER A 107 23.40 4.17 6.74
N PHE A 108 22.59 3.24 6.23
CA PHE A 108 22.59 1.86 6.69
C PHE A 108 23.90 1.14 6.34
N ILE A 109 24.46 1.40 5.15
CA ILE A 109 25.75 0.83 4.74
C ILE A 109 26.89 1.35 5.61
N GLU A 110 26.89 2.65 5.91
CA GLU A 110 27.86 3.26 6.83
C GLU A 110 27.75 2.67 8.24
N TRP A 111 26.53 2.51 8.74
CA TRP A 111 26.25 1.93 10.05
C TRP A 111 26.58 0.43 10.14
N SER A 112 26.48 -0.31 9.03
CA SER A 112 26.71 -1.76 8.95
C SER A 112 28.15 -2.15 8.55
N ASP A 113 29.12 -1.26 8.79
CA ASP A 113 30.55 -1.50 8.51
C ASP A 113 30.87 -1.75 7.02
N GLY A 114 30.17 -1.04 6.12
CA GLY A 114 30.47 -1.06 4.68
C GLY A 114 29.84 -2.21 3.90
N ALA A 115 28.66 -2.69 4.31
CA ALA A 115 27.94 -3.72 3.58
C ALA A 115 27.70 -3.33 2.10
N ARG A 116 27.99 -4.23 1.16
CA ARG A 116 27.77 -3.97 -0.28
C ARG A 116 26.27 -4.03 -0.62
N ARG A 117 25.75 -3.03 -1.35
CA ARG A 117 24.35 -2.99 -1.86
C ARG A 117 23.92 -4.31 -2.53
N SER A 118 24.80 -4.88 -3.35
CA SER A 118 24.53 -6.14 -4.03
C SER A 118 24.36 -7.33 -3.07
N ALA A 119 25.06 -7.35 -1.93
CA ALA A 119 24.92 -8.40 -0.93
C ALA A 119 23.57 -8.30 -0.20
N ILE A 120 23.17 -7.07 0.16
CA ILE A 120 21.88 -6.79 0.81
C ILE A 120 20.73 -7.25 -0.10
N ILE A 121 20.78 -6.89 -1.38
CA ILE A 121 19.72 -7.27 -2.34
C ILE A 121 19.66 -8.76 -2.58
N ARG A 122 20.80 -9.42 -2.78
CA ARG A 122 20.82 -10.88 -2.91
C ARG A 122 20.18 -11.54 -1.70
N ARG A 123 20.49 -11.07 -0.49
CA ARG A 123 19.89 -11.59 0.73
C ARG A 123 18.39 -11.32 0.80
N PHE A 124 17.96 -10.11 0.48
CA PHE A 124 16.54 -9.73 0.43
C PHE A 124 15.76 -10.61 -0.56
N CYS A 125 16.26 -10.76 -1.79
CA CYS A 125 15.67 -11.58 -2.83
C CYS A 125 15.56 -13.04 -2.40
N ALA A 126 16.61 -13.61 -1.81
CA ALA A 126 16.61 -14.99 -1.34
C ALA A 126 15.60 -15.21 -0.18
N MET A 127 15.48 -14.27 0.75
CA MET A 127 14.57 -14.41 1.90
C MET A 127 13.10 -14.23 1.52
N ASN A 128 12.80 -13.35 0.58
CA ASN A 128 11.43 -13.06 0.16
C ASN A 128 10.99 -13.87 -1.07
N GLY A 129 11.94 -14.58 -1.71
CA GLY A 129 11.72 -15.35 -2.94
C GLY A 129 11.46 -14.48 -4.17
N VAL A 130 12.12 -13.33 -4.25
CA VAL A 130 12.12 -12.49 -5.46
C VAL A 130 13.21 -12.99 -6.40
N GLN A 131 12.86 -13.31 -7.64
CA GLN A 131 13.82 -13.68 -8.69
C GLN A 131 14.00 -12.48 -9.63
N ILE A 132 15.24 -12.00 -9.72
CA ILE A 132 15.64 -10.90 -10.60
C ILE A 132 16.51 -11.41 -11.74
N VAL A 133 16.49 -10.72 -12.88
CA VAL A 133 17.31 -11.03 -14.04
C VAL A 133 18.79 -10.83 -13.71
N LEU A 134 19.66 -11.67 -14.28
CA LEU A 134 21.10 -11.50 -14.15
C LEU A 134 21.57 -10.33 -15.03
N LYS A 135 21.88 -9.20 -14.41
CA LYS A 135 22.37 -7.98 -15.07
C LYS A 135 23.39 -7.27 -14.19
N ASN A 136 24.27 -6.50 -14.82
CA ASN A 136 25.15 -5.56 -14.12
C ASN A 136 24.37 -4.31 -13.72
N TYR A 137 23.73 -4.37 -12.55
CA TYR A 137 23.02 -3.25 -11.96
C TYR A 137 23.99 -2.17 -11.46
N GLN A 138 23.67 -0.90 -11.77
CA GLN A 138 24.39 0.27 -11.29
C GLN A 138 23.61 0.86 -10.11
N PHE A 139 24.02 0.55 -8.87
CA PHE A 139 23.28 0.97 -7.68
C PHE A 139 23.64 2.39 -7.21
N GLU A 140 24.78 2.92 -7.67
CA GLU A 140 25.33 4.22 -7.30
C GLU A 140 24.90 5.34 -8.27
N SER A 141 24.21 5.01 -9.36
CA SER A 141 23.76 6.00 -10.35
C SER A 141 22.57 6.80 -9.80
N LYS A 142 22.74 8.11 -9.67
CA LYS A 142 21.67 9.04 -9.23
C LYS A 142 20.68 9.42 -10.34
N SER A 143 21.02 9.13 -11.60
CA SER A 143 20.24 9.59 -12.77
C SER A 143 19.16 8.59 -13.18
N GLN A 144 19.31 7.32 -12.81
CA GLN A 144 18.41 6.24 -13.22
C GLN A 144 18.10 5.31 -12.05
N ALA A 145 16.83 4.94 -11.95
CA ALA A 145 16.40 3.91 -11.01
C ALA A 145 17.10 2.58 -11.35
N PRO A 146 17.69 1.87 -10.36
CA PRO A 146 18.48 0.67 -10.63
C PRO A 146 17.64 -0.50 -11.18
N PHE A 147 16.34 -0.58 -10.86
CA PHE A 147 15.45 -1.64 -11.35
C PHE A 147 14.33 -1.10 -12.23
N SER A 148 14.15 -1.75 -13.38
CA SER A 148 12.94 -1.69 -14.19
C SER A 148 11.99 -2.83 -13.82
N GLU A 149 10.80 -2.82 -14.39
CA GLU A 149 9.83 -3.89 -14.22
C GLU A 149 10.25 -5.19 -14.89
N ASP A 150 10.90 -5.08 -16.05
CA ASP A 150 11.42 -6.22 -16.83
C ASP A 150 12.55 -6.95 -16.10
N ASP A 151 13.16 -6.32 -15.09
CA ASP A 151 14.19 -6.94 -14.26
C ASP A 151 13.61 -7.98 -13.28
N ILE A 152 12.29 -7.96 -13.02
CA ILE A 152 11.63 -8.90 -12.11
C ILE A 152 11.13 -10.11 -12.90
N PHE A 153 11.88 -11.22 -12.83
CA PHE A 153 11.56 -12.44 -13.57
C PHE A 153 10.40 -13.22 -12.95
N ASN A 154 10.41 -13.38 -11.62
CA ASN A 154 9.41 -14.19 -10.92
C ASN A 154 9.36 -13.86 -9.42
N LEU A 155 8.25 -14.19 -8.77
CA LEU A 155 8.04 -14.03 -7.34
C LEU A 155 7.47 -15.32 -6.75
N VAL A 156 8.23 -15.95 -5.86
CA VAL A 156 7.86 -17.18 -5.15
C VAL A 156 7.86 -16.88 -3.66
N PRO A 157 6.73 -16.46 -3.05
CA PRO A 157 6.70 -16.03 -1.66
C PRO A 157 7.21 -17.11 -0.71
N VAL A 158 8.38 -16.87 -0.10
CA VAL A 158 8.97 -17.77 0.91
C VAL A 158 8.41 -17.45 2.30
N VAL A 159 8.19 -16.16 2.58
CA VAL A 159 7.59 -15.68 3.83
C VAL A 159 6.09 -15.52 3.65
N LYS A 160 5.31 -16.15 4.54
CA LYS A 160 3.86 -15.93 4.64
C LYS A 160 3.60 -14.84 5.68
N HIS A 161 2.74 -13.88 5.38
CA HIS A 161 2.26 -12.93 6.41
C HIS A 161 1.64 -13.71 7.57
N LEU A 162 1.93 -13.30 8.81
CA LEU A 162 1.39 -13.97 10.00
C LEU A 162 -0.15 -13.86 10.08
N ASN A 163 -0.76 -12.86 9.45
CA ASN A 163 -2.20 -12.62 9.49
C ASN A 163 -2.76 -12.37 8.08
N PRO A 164 -2.86 -13.40 7.21
CA PRO A 164 -3.73 -13.27 6.04
C PRO A 164 -5.12 -12.86 6.56
N ARG A 165 -5.84 -11.94 5.93
CA ARG A 165 -7.22 -11.65 6.35
C ARG A 165 -8.17 -12.35 5.40
N SER A 166 -8.87 -13.38 5.88
CA SER A 166 -9.89 -14.06 5.11
C SER A 166 -11.17 -13.22 5.10
N GLN A 167 -11.45 -12.61 3.96
CA GLN A 167 -12.67 -11.83 3.78
C GLN A 167 -13.92 -12.70 3.94
N MET A 168 -13.87 -13.97 3.53
CA MET A 168 -14.97 -14.91 3.76
C MET A 168 -15.20 -15.17 5.25
N ALA A 169 -14.14 -15.37 6.04
CA ALA A 169 -14.28 -15.66 7.47
C ALA A 169 -14.82 -14.45 8.23
N TYR A 170 -14.33 -13.28 7.85
CA TYR A 170 -14.82 -12.01 8.36
C TYR A 170 -16.30 -11.76 7.99
N ASN A 171 -16.73 -12.12 6.78
CA ASN A 171 -18.13 -12.03 6.38
C ASN A 171 -19.04 -12.97 7.19
N PHE A 172 -18.61 -14.21 7.46
CA PHE A 172 -19.35 -15.11 8.35
C PHE A 172 -19.48 -14.53 9.75
N TYR A 173 -18.39 -13.97 10.29
CA TYR A 173 -18.39 -13.29 11.59
C TYR A 173 -19.37 -12.11 11.64
N LEU A 174 -19.34 -11.22 10.64
CA LEU A 174 -20.27 -10.09 10.58
C LEU A 174 -21.73 -10.55 10.42
N ASN A 175 -21.98 -11.53 9.57
CA ASN A 175 -23.31 -12.10 9.39
C ASN A 175 -23.83 -12.74 10.67
N ALA A 176 -22.98 -13.42 11.46
CA ALA A 176 -23.35 -13.96 12.75
C ALA A 176 -23.80 -12.86 13.72
N LEU A 177 -23.09 -11.72 13.78
CA LEU A 177 -23.48 -10.57 14.60
C LEU A 177 -24.81 -9.96 14.15
N ILE A 178 -25.03 -9.82 12.84
CA ILE A 178 -26.29 -9.31 12.28
C ILE A 178 -27.45 -10.26 12.63
N LYS A 179 -27.27 -11.57 12.46
CA LYS A 179 -28.31 -12.56 12.78
C LYS A 179 -28.63 -12.63 14.26
N MET A 180 -27.65 -12.42 15.12
CA MET A 180 -27.86 -12.27 16.55
C MET A 180 -28.74 -11.04 16.87
N GLN A 181 -28.44 -9.88 16.27
CA GLN A 181 -29.25 -8.67 16.46
C GLN A 181 -30.68 -8.79 15.90
N GLN A 182 -30.88 -9.59 14.85
CA GLN A 182 -32.19 -9.89 14.28
C GLN A 182 -33.03 -10.86 15.14
N GLY A 183 -32.50 -11.36 16.26
CA GLY A 183 -33.21 -12.29 17.13
C GLY A 183 -33.15 -13.75 16.67
N PHE A 184 -32.18 -14.12 15.82
CA PHE A 184 -31.95 -15.50 15.40
C PHE A 184 -30.64 -16.05 15.99
N PRO A 185 -30.58 -16.32 17.31
CA PRO A 185 -29.34 -16.71 17.97
C PRO A 185 -28.81 -18.07 17.47
N ARG A 186 -29.66 -18.97 16.94
CA ARG A 186 -29.25 -20.31 16.45
C ARG A 186 -28.36 -20.20 15.24
N ILE A 187 -28.88 -19.48 14.26
CA ILE A 187 -28.22 -19.23 12.99
C ILE A 187 -26.96 -18.41 13.25
N GLY A 188 -27.04 -17.43 14.17
CA GLY A 188 -25.86 -16.67 14.60
C GLY A 188 -24.75 -17.56 15.17
N TYR A 189 -25.09 -18.52 16.04
CA TYR A 189 -24.13 -19.45 16.63
C TYR A 189 -23.50 -20.37 15.57
N GLU A 190 -24.30 -20.96 14.68
CA GLU A 190 -23.81 -21.82 13.60
C GLU A 190 -22.86 -21.06 12.66
N LEU A 191 -23.21 -19.83 12.28
CA LEU A 191 -22.35 -18.97 11.46
C LEU A 191 -21.05 -18.59 12.19
N MET A 192 -21.12 -18.33 13.49
CA MET A 192 -19.94 -18.02 14.31
C MET A 192 -19.01 -19.24 14.41
N GLN A 193 -19.56 -20.45 14.53
CA GLN A 193 -18.78 -21.67 14.57
C GLN A 193 -18.11 -21.97 13.21
N GLN A 194 -18.79 -21.72 12.10
CA GLN A 194 -18.21 -21.78 10.76
C GLN A 194 -17.08 -20.74 10.59
N ALA A 195 -17.30 -19.50 11.04
CA ALA A 195 -16.28 -18.46 11.04
C ALA A 195 -15.05 -18.89 11.84
N HIS A 196 -15.25 -19.42 13.05
CA HIS A 196 -14.17 -19.89 13.93
C HIS A 196 -13.35 -21.02 13.30
N SER A 197 -14.00 -22.04 12.74
CA SER A 197 -13.33 -23.15 12.05
C SER A 197 -12.48 -22.66 10.88
N MET A 198 -13.01 -21.73 10.08
CA MET A 198 -12.28 -21.17 8.96
C MET A 198 -11.14 -20.22 9.39
N MET A 199 -11.31 -19.47 10.48
CA MET A 199 -10.21 -18.69 11.03
C MET A 199 -9.09 -19.60 11.56
N LEU A 200 -9.42 -20.72 12.20
CA LEU A 200 -8.44 -21.68 12.70
C LEU A 200 -7.64 -22.32 11.57
N SER A 201 -8.27 -22.65 10.43
CA SER A 201 -7.58 -23.24 9.29
C SER A 201 -6.65 -22.26 8.54
N ILE A 202 -6.94 -20.95 8.63
CA ILE A 202 -6.20 -19.91 7.89
C ILE A 202 -5.12 -19.26 8.77
N TYR A 203 -5.44 -18.92 10.03
CA TYR A 203 -4.55 -18.18 10.93
C TYR A 203 -3.83 -19.07 11.94
N GLY A 204 -4.33 -20.28 12.16
CA GLY A 204 -3.90 -21.11 13.28
C GLY A 204 -4.44 -20.63 14.63
N PRO A 205 -3.98 -21.25 15.74
CA PRO A 205 -4.59 -21.09 17.07
C PRO A 205 -4.25 -19.79 17.79
N LEU A 206 -3.24 -19.03 17.34
CA LEU A 206 -2.69 -17.87 18.06
C LEU A 206 -3.36 -16.53 17.72
N HIS A 207 -4.25 -16.49 16.73
CA HIS A 207 -4.81 -15.24 16.23
C HIS A 207 -5.90 -14.68 17.17
N SER A 208 -5.83 -13.39 17.50
CA SER A 208 -6.71 -12.72 18.47
C SER A 208 -8.20 -12.78 18.10
N ASP A 209 -8.53 -12.77 16.81
CA ASP A 209 -9.93 -12.94 16.34
C ASP A 209 -10.56 -14.28 16.77
N LEU A 210 -9.78 -15.35 16.97
CA LEU A 210 -10.32 -16.61 17.49
C LEU A 210 -10.84 -16.45 18.92
N ALA A 211 -10.11 -15.71 19.76
CA ALA A 211 -10.52 -15.42 21.14
C ALA A 211 -11.81 -14.59 21.16
N LEU A 212 -11.95 -13.64 20.23
CA LEU A 212 -13.19 -12.87 20.07
C LEU A 212 -14.36 -13.78 19.69
N CYS A 213 -14.18 -14.67 18.70
CA CYS A 213 -15.21 -15.62 18.29
C CYS A 213 -15.64 -16.55 19.44
N LEU A 214 -14.67 -17.10 20.19
CA LEU A 214 -14.94 -17.94 21.37
C LEU A 214 -15.72 -17.19 22.44
N ARG A 215 -15.34 -15.93 22.73
CA ARG A 215 -16.08 -15.07 23.66
C ARG A 215 -17.51 -14.83 23.20
N PHE A 216 -17.73 -14.61 21.91
CA PHE A 216 -19.09 -14.45 21.36
C PHE A 216 -19.90 -15.73 21.43
N MET A 217 -19.31 -16.88 21.08
CA MET A 217 -19.99 -18.18 21.20
C MET A 217 -20.40 -18.48 22.64
N ALA A 218 -19.53 -18.21 23.62
CA ALA A 218 -19.86 -18.35 25.04
C ALA A 218 -21.04 -17.46 25.46
N ARG A 219 -21.05 -16.19 25.02
CA ARG A 219 -22.18 -15.27 25.28
C ARG A 219 -23.48 -15.75 24.67
N MET A 220 -23.44 -16.26 23.43
CA MET A 220 -24.62 -16.77 22.75
C MET A 220 -25.14 -18.04 23.42
N ALA A 221 -24.26 -18.93 23.86
CA ALA A 221 -24.63 -20.14 24.60
C ALA A 221 -25.33 -19.83 25.92
N LEU A 222 -24.92 -18.77 26.64
CA LEU A 222 -25.59 -18.33 27.87
C LEU A 222 -26.97 -17.72 27.64
N CYS A 223 -27.26 -17.18 26.45
CA CYS A 223 -28.59 -16.66 26.11
C CYS A 223 -29.52 -17.74 25.53
N TYR A 224 -29.04 -18.98 25.45
CA TYR A 224 -29.75 -20.11 24.88
C TYR A 224 -30.52 -20.94 25.91
N GLU A 225 -30.11 -20.84 27.17
CA GLU A 225 -30.83 -21.35 28.36
C GLU A 225 -31.74 -20.26 28.95
#